data_AF-A0A7C7RLN7-F1
#
_entry.id   AF-A0A7C7RLN7-F1
#
_cell.length_a   1.000
_cell.length_b   1.000
_cell.length_c   1.000
_cell.angle_alpha   90.00
_cell.angle_beta   90.00
_cell.angle_gamma   90.00
#
_symmetry.space_group_name_H-M   'P 1'
#
loop_
_entity.id
_entity.type
_entity.pdbx_description
1 polymer ?
#
loop_
_entity_poly.entity_id
_entity_poly.type
_entity_poly.pdbx_seq_one_letter_code
_entity_poly.pdbx_strand_id
1 'polypeptide(L)' 'MLNSDYLLQYNLYLVALNRFLENRLKNYDYETHFGGVYYLYVRGINGLDNSNGIFYDRPEYATVVNLTKAICGT' A
#
# COMPACT_ATOMS: atom_id res chain seq x y z
N MET A 1 9.32 1.20 11.89
CA MET A 1 8.72 1.75 10.65
C MET A 1 9.14 3.20 10.34
N LEU A 2 9.29 4.09 11.33
CA LEU A 2 9.56 5.53 11.11
C LEU A 2 10.98 5.91 10.67
N ASN A 3 11.99 5.05 10.82
CA ASN A 3 13.40 5.45 10.70
C ASN A 3 14.04 5.21 9.30
N SER A 4 13.27 4.84 8.27
CA SER A 4 13.85 4.48 6.97
C SER A 4 12.98 4.89 5.78
N ASP A 5 12.14 5.92 5.93
CA ASP A 5 11.26 6.45 4.88
C ASP A 5 10.32 5.42 4.22
N TYR A 6 10.13 4.25 4.84
CA TYR A 6 9.20 3.22 4.37
C TYR A 6 7.77 3.77 4.22
N LEU A 7 7.40 4.76 5.04
CA LEU A 7 6.11 5.44 4.96
C LEU A 7 5.96 6.23 3.64
N LEU A 8 7.03 6.88 3.19
CA LEU A 8 7.04 7.60 1.91
C LEU A 8 6.99 6.61 0.74
N GLN A 9 7.82 5.57 0.78
CA GLN A 9 7.80 4.51 -0.25
C GLN A 9 6.41 3.86 -0.35
N TYR A 10 5.80 3.55 0.79
CA TYR A 10 4.45 3.00 0.89
C TYR A 10 3.43 3.88 0.18
N ASN A 11 3.40 5.17 0.51
CA ASN A 11 2.45 6.11 -0.09
C ASN A 11 2.65 6.26 -1.61
N LEU A 12 3.90 6.31 -2.08
CA LEU A 12 4.19 6.40 -3.52
C LEU A 12 3.74 5.14 -4.28
N TYR A 13 4.02 3.96 -3.73
CA TYR A 13 3.60 2.70 -4.35
C TYR A 13 2.09 2.49 -4.31
N LEU A 14 1.44 2.91 -3.23
CA LEU A 14 -0.01 2.89 -3.11
C LEU A 14 -0.69 3.72 -4.22
N VAL A 15 -0.24 4.97 -4.42
CA VAL A 15 -0.77 5.84 -5.48
C VAL A 15 -0.45 5.30 -6.87
N ALA A 16 0.78 4.86 -7.11
CA ALA A 16 1.19 4.31 -8.40
C ALA A 16 0.37 3.06 -8.76
N LEU A 17 0.17 2.15 -7.80
CA LEU A 17 -0.60 0.93 -8.00
C LEU A 17 -2.08 1.24 -8.26
N ASN A 18 -2.70 2.11 -7.48
CA ASN A 18 -4.10 2.46 -7.68
C ASN A 18 -4.35 3.03 -9.09
N ARG A 19 -3.54 4.01 -9.52
CA ARG A 19 -3.64 4.61 -10.86
C ARG A 19 -3.36 3.60 -11.97
N PHE A 20 -2.41 2.68 -11.74
CA PHE A 20 -2.11 1.62 -12.69
C PHE A 20 -3.30 0.67 -12.88
N LEU A 21 -3.97 0.28 -11.78
CA LEU A 21 -5.13 -0.59 -11.83
C LEU A 21 -6.33 0.11 -12.49
N GLU A 22 -6.59 1.38 -12.17
CA GLU A 22 -7.61 2.20 -12.83
C GLU A 22 -7.44 2.25 -14.36
N ASN A 23 -6.20 2.39 -14.83
CA ASN A 23 -5.91 2.44 -16.26
C ASN A 23 -6.02 1.08 -16.96
N ARG A 24 -5.84 -0.03 -16.23
CA ARG A 24 -5.72 -1.36 -16.82
C ARG A 24 -7.00 -2.19 -16.70
N LEU A 25 -7.74 -2.03 -15.62
CA LEU A 25 -8.96 -2.79 -15.33
C LEU A 25 -10.18 -1.96 -15.71
N LYS A 26 -11.03 -2.51 -16.59
CA LYS A 26 -12.33 -1.92 -16.89
C LYS A 26 -13.22 -2.02 -15.65
N ASN A 27 -13.91 -0.92 -15.31
CA ASN A 27 -14.77 -0.83 -14.13
C ASN A 27 -14.03 -1.15 -12.82
N TYR A 28 -12.78 -0.70 -12.71
CA TYR A 28 -12.02 -0.83 -11.46
C TYR A 28 -12.77 -0.15 -10.31
N ASP A 29 -12.89 -0.88 -9.22
CA ASP A 29 -13.46 -0.44 -7.95
C ASP A 29 -12.48 -0.80 -6.84
N TYR A 30 -11.96 0.22 -6.15
CA TYR A 30 -10.97 0.05 -5.10
C TYR A 30 -11.46 -0.90 -4.00
N GLU A 31 -12.74 -0.81 -3.62
CA GLU A 31 -13.25 -1.56 -2.47
C GLU A 31 -13.25 -3.07 -2.70
N THR A 32 -13.47 -3.48 -3.94
CA THR A 32 -13.57 -4.90 -4.33
C THR A 32 -12.30 -5.44 -4.97
N HIS A 33 -11.48 -4.60 -5.61
CA HIS A 33 -10.29 -5.04 -6.35
C HIS A 33 -8.97 -4.77 -5.61
N PHE A 34 -8.95 -3.93 -4.58
CA PHE A 34 -7.74 -3.63 -3.83
C PHE A 34 -7.67 -4.38 -2.48
N GLY A 35 -6.70 -5.28 -2.37
CA GLY A 35 -6.53 -6.18 -1.23
C GLY A 35 -5.60 -5.68 -0.11
N GLY A 36 -5.07 -4.46 -0.19
CA GLY A 36 -4.10 -3.94 0.77
C GLY A 36 -2.64 -4.14 0.36
N VAL A 37 -1.74 -3.79 1.27
CA VAL A 37 -0.29 -3.77 1.09
C VAL A 37 0.38 -4.60 2.18
N TYR A 38 1.36 -5.40 1.77
CA TYR A 38 2.17 -6.22 2.67
C TYR A 38 3.62 -5.75 2.65
N TYR A 39 4.18 -5.52 3.84
CA TYR A 39 5.61 -5.33 4.05
C TYR A 39 6.18 -6.55 4.76
N LEU A 40 7.04 -7.28 4.05
CA LEU A 40 7.66 -8.51 4.52
C LEU A 40 9.09 -8.23 5.00
N TYR A 41 9.27 -8.21 6.31
CA TYR A 41 10.56 -8.20 6.97
C TYR A 41 11.12 -9.62 7.03
N VAL A 42 11.70 -10.08 5.92
CA VAL A 42 12.15 -11.47 5.69
C VAL A 42 12.99 -12.02 6.84
N ARG A 43 13.85 -11.21 7.48
CA ARG A 43 14.66 -11.65 8.63
C ARG A 43 13.85 -12.01 9.88
N GLY A 44 12.66 -11.45 10.03
CA GLY A 44 11.71 -11.75 11.11
C GLY A 44 10.72 -12.86 10.75
N ILE A 45 10.82 -13.48 9.57
CA ILE A 45 10.02 -14.65 9.19
C ILE A 45 10.87 -15.88 9.48
N ASN A 46 11.03 -16.20 10.77
CA ASN A 46 11.86 -17.31 11.25
C ASN A 46 11.04 -18.53 11.73
N GLY A 47 9.71 -18.41 11.78
CA GLY A 47 8.81 -19.48 12.25
C GLY A 47 8.93 -19.81 13.75
N LEU A 48 9.71 -19.03 14.49
CA LEU A 48 10.01 -19.25 15.91
C LEU A 48 9.22 -18.29 16.82
N ASP A 49 8.94 -17.08 16.33
CA ASP A 49 8.22 -16.05 17.09
C ASP A 49 6.81 -15.79 16.51
N ASN A 50 5.82 -15.58 17.40
CA ASN A 50 4.45 -15.21 17.03
C ASN A 50 4.36 -13.84 16.32
N SER A 51 5.41 -13.01 16.42
CA SER A 51 5.56 -11.80 15.64
C SER A 51 6.12 -12.16 14.27
N ASN A 52 5.27 -12.75 13.43
CA ASN A 52 5.57 -12.95 12.01
C ASN A 52 5.96 -11.59 11.44
N GLY A 53 7.17 -11.44 10.88
CA GLY A 53 7.70 -10.19 10.31
C GLY A 53 6.92 -9.66 9.10
N ILE A 54 5.60 -9.70 9.14
CA ILE A 54 4.64 -9.36 8.12
C ILE A 54 3.85 -8.18 8.68
N PHE A 55 4.03 -7.02 8.07
CA PHE A 55 3.17 -5.87 8.29
C PHE A 55 2.13 -5.84 7.18
N TYR A 56 0.86 -5.71 7.54
CA TYR A 56 -0.24 -5.56 6.60
C TYR A 56 -0.96 -4.26 6.90
N ASP A 57 -1.29 -3.53 5.84
CA ASP A 57 -2.13 -2.34 5.91
C ASP A 57 -3.07 -2.29 4.70
N ARG A 58 -4.30 -1.84 4.93
CA ARG A 58 -5.24 -1.51 3.86
C ARG A 58 -5.78 -0.10 4.14
N PRO A 59 -5.23 0.91 3.48
CA PRO A 59 -5.68 2.28 3.67
C PRO A 59 -7.09 2.43 3.10
N GLU A 60 -7.87 3.33 3.68
CA GLU A 60 -9.18 3.69 3.11
C GLU A 60 -9.00 4.35 1.74
N TYR A 61 -9.98 4.14 0.84
CA TYR A 61 -9.94 4.74 -0.49
C TYR A 61 -9.79 6.27 -0.45
N ALA A 62 -10.44 6.93 0.52
CA ALA A 62 -10.32 8.36 0.72
C ALA A 62 -8.86 8.82 0.94
N THR A 63 -8.07 8.02 1.67
CA THR A 63 -6.63 8.26 1.87
C THR A 63 -5.88 8.16 0.56
N VAL A 64 -6.15 7.14 -0.25
CA VAL A 64 -5.54 6.96 -1.58
C VAL A 64 -5.85 8.14 -2.51
N VAL A 65 -7.09 8.61 -2.51
CA VAL A 65 -7.52 9.78 -3.31
C VAL A 65 -6.79 11.04 -2.85
N ASN A 66 -6.70 11.28 -1.54
CA ASN A 66 -6.02 12.45 -0.99
C ASN A 66 -4.51 12.41 -1.26
N LEU A 67 -3.87 11.25 -1.12
CA LEU A 67 -2.46 11.05 -1.47
C LEU A 67 -2.22 11.26 -2.97
N THR A 68 -3.12 10.77 -3.82
CA THR A 68 -3.01 10.96 -5.27
C THR A 68 -3.04 12.44 -5.63
N LYS A 69 -3.96 13.22 -5.04
CA LYS A 69 -4.01 14.68 -5.23
C LYS A 69 -2.74 15.37 -4.76
N ALA A 70 -2.22 14.97 -3.59
CA ALA A 70 -1.03 15.58 -3.01
C ALA A 70 0.25 15.30 -3.82
N ILE A 71 0.37 14.10 -4.41
CA ILE A 71 1.58 13.66 -5.12
C ILE A 71 1.54 14.02 -6.61
N CYS A 72 0.39 13.88 -7.27
CA CYS A 72 0.27 14.05 -8.72
C CYS A 72 -0.22 15.44 -9.15
N GLY A 73 -0.70 16.29 -8.23
CA GLY A 73 -1.39 17.53 -8.58
C GLY A 73 -2.82 17.29 -9.06
N THR A 74 -3.57 18.39 -9.27
CA THR A 74 -4.96 18.39 -9.77
C THR A 74 -5.06 17.94 -11.22
#